data_AF-A0A964R7A4-F1
#
_entry.id   AF-A0A964R7A4-F1
#
_cell.length_a   1.000
_cell.length_b   1.000
_cell.length_c   1.000
_cell.angle_alpha   90.00
_cell.angle_beta   90.00
_cell.angle_gamma   90.00
#
_symmetry.space_group_name_H-M   'P 1'
#
loop_
_entity.id
_entity.type
_entity.pdbx_description
1 polymer ?
#
loop_
_entity_poly.entity_id
_entity_poly.type
_entity_poly.pdbx_seq_one_letter_code
_entity_poly.pdbx_strand_id
1 'polypeptide(L)'
;MSLLFRSASEVGTDLRAVRRCGGSSPRPLVLSEKSPHLGGARPSLSSPLHRPGPSRPWRGGQFSRLPSGRGEVNVNTVKRLCALLLCVWWVGCGAQPPSSAPASPRAQTSSNAATAAGRSSAPAPVAASESAESEPVFHLATAQVQLPRVKLWIGSREIVSEVCHTVPQIATGLMHRTGIGPEETMLFIFAGPRERSFYMKNVPFDIDVAYIDREGVIQEIVRLKANDAQGVPSKSSRIQFVLEAAPEYFARHAFGLGTLISTERVALAEVLGPIAQLN
;
A
#
# COMPACT_ATOMS: atom_id res chain seq x y z
N MET A 1 24.07 51.01 7.52
CA MET A 1 24.79 51.13 6.23
C MET A 1 24.44 49.89 5.42
N SER A 2 23.25 49.82 4.83
CA SER A 2 22.95 50.29 3.47
C SER A 2 24.07 49.97 2.50
N LEU A 3 23.80 49.08 1.54
CA LEU A 3 24.03 49.36 0.12
C LEU A 3 23.21 48.36 -0.71
N LEU A 4 22.03 48.85 -1.09
CA LEU A 4 21.30 48.46 -2.29
C LEU A 4 22.18 48.77 -3.50
N PHE A 5 22.17 47.91 -4.53
CA PHE A 5 22.36 48.36 -5.89
C PHE A 5 21.26 47.80 -6.80
N ARG A 6 20.63 48.75 -7.49
CA ARG A 6 19.51 48.64 -8.43
C ARG A 6 20.08 48.82 -9.84
N SER A 7 19.27 48.43 -10.83
CA SER A 7 19.28 48.88 -12.24
C SER A 7 20.32 48.23 -13.16
N ALA A 8 20.07 47.97 -14.44
CA ALA A 8 19.08 48.49 -15.39
C ALA A 8 18.84 47.43 -16.50
N SER A 9 17.60 47.17 -16.94
CA SER A 9 16.82 47.81 -18.03
C SER A 9 16.94 47.09 -19.38
N GLU A 10 15.75 46.89 -19.97
CA GLU A 10 15.39 46.26 -21.24
C GLU A 10 16.02 46.88 -22.49
N VAL A 11 16.14 46.07 -23.56
CA VAL A 11 15.83 46.49 -24.94
C VAL A 11 15.19 45.28 -25.65
N GLY A 12 13.93 45.44 -26.08
CA GLY A 12 13.24 44.48 -26.94
C GLY A 12 13.42 44.78 -28.42
N THR A 13 13.18 43.79 -29.28
CA THR A 13 12.60 44.02 -30.61
C THR A 13 11.96 42.74 -31.14
N ASP A 14 10.65 42.82 -31.37
CA ASP A 14 9.80 41.93 -32.14
C ASP A 14 10.00 42.19 -33.65
N LEU A 15 9.96 41.15 -34.49
CA LEU A 15 9.30 41.18 -35.81
C LEU A 15 9.38 39.82 -36.55
N ARG A 16 8.20 39.20 -36.64
CA ARG A 16 7.56 38.54 -37.81
C ARG A 16 8.33 37.55 -38.71
N ALA A 17 7.73 36.36 -38.73
CA ALA A 17 7.16 35.66 -39.90
C ALA A 17 8.07 35.02 -40.95
N VAL A 18 8.05 33.69 -40.98
CA VAL A 18 8.16 32.91 -42.23
C VAL A 18 7.11 31.79 -42.22
N ARG A 19 6.29 31.76 -43.28
CA ARG A 19 5.27 30.74 -43.56
C ARG A 19 5.86 29.61 -44.41
N ARG A 20 5.31 28.41 -44.16
CA ARG A 20 5.01 27.29 -45.09
C ARG A 20 6.18 26.65 -45.87
N CYS A 21 6.34 25.35 -45.62
CA CYS A 21 6.37 24.33 -46.67
C CYS A 21 5.65 23.08 -46.16
N GLY A 22 4.68 22.58 -46.94
CA GLY A 22 3.97 21.32 -46.70
C GLY A 22 4.66 20.15 -47.39
N GLY A 23 4.47 18.94 -46.87
CA GLY A 23 5.02 17.72 -47.43
C GLY A 23 4.36 16.48 -46.83
N SER A 24 3.33 15.99 -47.54
CA SER A 24 2.94 14.58 -47.74
C SER A 24 3.13 13.54 -46.62
N SER A 25 2.00 13.07 -46.08
CA SER A 25 1.84 11.80 -45.37
C SER A 25 1.59 10.65 -46.37
N PRO A 26 2.17 9.44 -46.18
CA PRO A 26 1.77 8.26 -46.93
C PRO A 26 0.73 7.44 -46.14
N ARG A 27 -0.37 7.06 -46.79
CA ARG A 27 -1.25 5.97 -46.37
C ARG A 27 -0.97 4.75 -47.24
N PRO A 28 -0.84 3.54 -46.69
CA PRO A 28 -1.07 2.32 -47.43
C PRO A 28 -2.46 1.73 -47.16
N LEU A 29 -2.96 1.08 -48.20
CA LEU A 29 -4.23 0.39 -48.39
C LEU A 29 -4.37 -0.85 -47.50
N VAL A 30 -5.60 -1.14 -47.04
CA VAL A 30 -6.07 -2.52 -46.85
C VAL A 30 -7.49 -2.64 -47.38
N LEU A 31 -7.63 -3.45 -48.42
CA LEU A 31 -8.86 -4.05 -48.93
C LEU A 31 -9.36 -5.09 -47.92
N SER A 32 -10.67 -5.16 -47.67
CA SER A 32 -11.29 -6.43 -47.28
C SER A 32 -12.73 -6.52 -47.77
N GLU A 33 -12.99 -7.66 -48.38
CA GLU A 33 -14.19 -8.09 -49.09
C GLU A 33 -15.33 -8.53 -48.15
N LYS A 34 -16.56 -8.20 -48.59
CA LYS A 34 -17.69 -9.12 -48.82
C LYS A 34 -18.20 -10.01 -47.65
N SER A 35 -19.45 -9.76 -47.22
CA SER A 35 -20.44 -10.82 -46.96
C SER A 35 -21.87 -10.29 -47.04
N PRO A 36 -22.80 -10.99 -47.73
CA PRO A 36 -24.22 -10.65 -47.78
C PRO A 36 -25.04 -11.53 -46.82
N HIS A 37 -26.00 -10.94 -46.11
CA HIS A 37 -27.10 -11.71 -45.54
C HIS A 37 -28.45 -11.11 -45.96
N LEU A 38 -29.23 -12.00 -46.57
CA LEU A 38 -30.60 -11.87 -47.03
C LEU A 38 -31.60 -11.87 -45.86
N GLY A 39 -32.76 -11.26 -46.11
CA GLY A 39 -34.04 -11.51 -45.42
C GLY A 39 -34.43 -10.39 -44.46
N GLY A 40 -35.61 -9.79 -44.50
CA GLY A 40 -36.84 -10.09 -45.22
C GLY A 40 -37.99 -9.41 -44.46
N ALA A 41 -38.86 -8.71 -45.21
CA ALA A 41 -40.25 -8.32 -44.91
C ALA A 41 -40.68 -7.85 -43.50
N ARG A 42 -41.19 -6.62 -43.48
CA ARG A 42 -42.15 -6.08 -42.49
C ARG A 42 -43.45 -6.92 -42.48
N PRO A 43 -44.23 -6.87 -41.40
CA PRO A 43 -45.41 -6.01 -41.48
C PRO A 43 -45.68 -5.17 -40.23
N SER A 44 -46.28 -4.01 -40.52
CA SER A 44 -46.94 -3.08 -39.62
C SER A 44 -48.06 -3.74 -38.81
N LEU A 45 -48.11 -3.50 -37.50
CA LEU A 45 -49.34 -3.57 -36.72
C LEU A 45 -49.31 -2.51 -35.62
N SER A 46 -50.40 -1.77 -35.59
CA SER A 46 -50.78 -0.61 -34.80
C SER A 46 -50.74 -0.81 -33.29
N SER A 47 -50.28 0.22 -32.57
CA SER A 47 -50.42 0.42 -31.12
C SER A 47 -51.88 0.35 -30.66
N PRO A 48 -52.10 0.03 -29.37
CA PRO A 48 -52.78 1.01 -28.52
C PRO A 48 -52.06 1.29 -27.20
N LEU A 49 -52.13 2.56 -26.78
CA LEU A 49 -51.68 3.06 -25.49
C LEU A 49 -52.33 2.30 -24.32
N HIS A 50 -51.51 1.75 -23.41
CA HIS A 50 -51.98 1.26 -22.12
C HIS A 50 -51.80 2.37 -21.06
N ARG A 51 -52.93 2.87 -20.54
CA ARG A 51 -53.00 3.74 -19.35
C ARG A 51 -52.60 2.97 -18.08
N PRO A 52 -51.92 3.58 -17.10
CA PRO A 52 -51.74 3.00 -15.77
C PRO A 52 -53.06 3.06 -14.98
N GLY A 53 -53.50 1.91 -14.46
CA GLY A 53 -54.63 1.80 -13.53
C GLY A 53 -54.22 2.06 -12.08
N PRO A 54 -55.16 2.49 -11.21
CA PRO A 54 -54.86 2.93 -9.85
C PRO A 54 -54.51 1.79 -8.88
N SER A 55 -53.66 2.16 -7.92
CA SER A 55 -53.16 1.40 -6.79
C SER A 55 -54.25 0.72 -5.96
N ARG A 56 -54.08 -0.58 -5.69
CA ARG A 56 -54.85 -1.29 -4.66
C ARG A 56 -54.19 -1.08 -3.29
N PRO A 57 -54.96 -0.80 -2.23
CA PRO A 57 -54.43 -0.62 -0.89
C PRO A 57 -53.95 -1.96 -0.30
N TRP A 58 -52.78 -1.91 0.34
CA TRP A 58 -52.16 -3.02 1.05
C TRP A 58 -53.06 -3.44 2.22
N ARG A 59 -53.57 -4.67 2.17
CA ARG A 59 -54.38 -5.27 3.22
C ARG A 59 -53.45 -5.78 4.32
N GLY A 60 -53.59 -5.23 5.53
CA GLY A 60 -52.79 -5.60 6.70
C GLY A 60 -52.88 -7.09 7.01
N GLY A 61 -51.73 -7.76 6.94
CA GLY A 61 -51.54 -9.11 7.43
C GLY A 61 -51.23 -9.08 8.93
N GLN A 62 -52.05 -9.78 9.70
CA GLN A 62 -51.89 -9.99 11.13
C GLN A 62 -50.58 -10.74 11.39
N PHE A 63 -49.66 -10.10 12.11
CA PHE A 63 -48.48 -10.75 12.66
C PHE A 63 -48.88 -11.47 13.97
N SER A 64 -49.01 -12.79 13.90
CA SER A 64 -49.07 -13.65 15.07
C SER A 64 -47.76 -13.55 15.87
N ARG A 65 -47.89 -13.18 17.15
CA ARG A 65 -46.80 -12.99 18.11
C ARG A 65 -46.01 -14.30 18.31
N LEU A 66 -44.70 -14.24 18.11
CA LEU A 66 -43.76 -15.23 18.64
C LEU A 66 -43.41 -14.86 20.10
N PRO A 67 -43.25 -15.84 21.00
CA PRO A 67 -42.93 -15.58 22.40
C PRO A 67 -41.50 -15.05 22.55
N SER A 68 -41.37 -13.92 23.25
CA SER A 68 -40.10 -13.32 23.65
C SER A 68 -39.48 -14.13 24.80
N GLY A 69 -38.49 -14.97 24.50
CA GLY A 69 -37.59 -15.52 25.51
C GLY A 69 -36.52 -14.50 25.88
N ARG A 70 -36.76 -13.69 26.92
CA ARG A 70 -35.70 -12.93 27.60
C ARG A 70 -34.91 -13.91 28.48
N GLY A 71 -33.71 -14.27 28.04
CA GLY A 71 -32.69 -14.76 28.96
C GLY A 71 -32.14 -13.59 29.76
N GLU A 72 -32.60 -13.41 31.00
CA GLU A 72 -31.97 -12.52 31.97
C GLU A 72 -30.57 -13.04 32.30
N VAL A 73 -29.55 -12.35 31.80
CA VAL A 73 -28.17 -12.61 32.19
C VAL A 73 -27.93 -11.93 33.54
N ASN A 74 -27.95 -12.71 34.62
CA ASN A 74 -27.76 -12.20 35.97
C ASN A 74 -26.30 -11.72 36.16
N VAL A 75 -26.12 -10.40 36.21
CA VAL A 75 -24.82 -9.70 36.38
C VAL A 75 -24.06 -10.13 37.65
N ASN A 76 -24.75 -10.69 38.65
CA ASN A 76 -24.11 -11.21 39.86
C ASN A 76 -23.44 -12.58 39.66
N THR A 77 -23.72 -13.29 38.57
CA THR A 77 -23.07 -14.56 38.22
C THR A 77 -21.70 -14.33 37.56
N VAL A 78 -21.57 -13.29 36.74
CA VAL A 78 -20.29 -12.91 36.10
C VAL A 78 -19.30 -12.34 37.14
N LYS A 79 -19.79 -11.63 38.15
CA LYS A 79 -18.95 -11.11 39.25
C LYS A 79 -18.42 -12.19 40.21
N ARG A 80 -19.08 -13.34 40.33
CA ARG A 80 -18.63 -14.45 41.20
C ARG A 80 -17.58 -15.36 40.55
N LEU A 81 -17.52 -15.41 39.22
CA LEU A 81 -16.49 -16.15 38.47
C LEU A 81 -15.16 -15.39 38.38
N CYS A 82 -15.15 -14.05 38.40
CA CYS A 82 -13.92 -13.25 38.45
C CYS A 82 -13.24 -13.19 39.83
N ALA A 83 -13.94 -13.52 40.91
CA ALA A 83 -13.40 -13.44 42.27
C ALA A 83 -12.70 -14.72 42.78
N LEU A 84 -12.71 -15.81 42.00
CA LEU A 84 -12.04 -17.07 42.33
C LEU A 84 -10.72 -17.32 41.56
N LEU A 85 -10.30 -16.38 40.72
CA LEU A 85 -8.98 -16.40 40.04
C LEU A 85 -8.05 -15.23 40.48
N LEU A 86 -8.38 -14.53 41.56
CA LEU A 86 -7.59 -13.42 42.13
C LEU A 86 -7.17 -13.63 43.60
N CYS A 87 -7.10 -14.88 44.08
CA CYS A 87 -6.67 -15.18 45.46
C CYS A 87 -5.46 -16.15 45.59
N VAL A 88 -4.73 -16.45 44.52
CA VAL A 88 -3.52 -17.32 44.58
C VAL A 88 -2.20 -16.56 44.44
N TRP A 89 -2.21 -15.22 44.33
CA TRP A 89 -1.00 -14.42 44.13
C TRP A 89 -0.78 -13.35 45.21
N TRP A 90 -1.13 -13.65 46.46
CA TRP A 90 -0.77 -12.76 47.57
C TRP A 90 -0.59 -13.49 48.90
N VAL A 91 0.47 -14.28 49.03
CA VAL A 91 1.22 -14.41 50.30
C VAL A 91 2.66 -14.80 49.95
N GLY A 92 3.62 -13.91 50.21
CA GLY A 92 5.05 -14.23 50.08
C GLY A 92 5.94 -13.03 50.41
N CYS A 93 6.37 -12.97 51.67
CA CYS A 93 7.35 -12.08 52.31
C CYS A 93 8.48 -11.57 51.36
N GLY A 94 8.96 -10.33 51.40
CA GLY A 94 9.23 -9.49 52.56
C GLY A 94 10.71 -9.64 52.99
N ALA A 95 11.65 -8.96 52.32
CA ALA A 95 12.98 -8.62 52.85
C ALA A 95 13.77 -7.65 51.92
N GLN A 96 14.18 -6.52 52.48
CA GLN A 96 15.24 -5.57 52.07
C GLN A 96 16.10 -5.32 53.34
N PRO A 97 17.27 -4.64 53.32
CA PRO A 97 18.38 -4.52 52.35
C PRO A 97 19.73 -4.84 53.10
N PRO A 98 20.98 -4.35 52.81
CA PRO A 98 21.37 -2.93 52.62
C PRO A 98 22.47 -2.59 51.57
N SER A 99 22.48 -1.28 51.27
CA SER A 99 23.52 -0.38 50.75
C SER A 99 25.01 -0.76 50.86
N SER A 100 25.80 -0.47 49.81
CA SER A 100 27.01 0.37 49.92
C SER A 100 27.63 0.70 48.55
N ALA A 101 27.86 2.00 48.30
CA ALA A 101 28.74 2.54 47.27
C ALA A 101 30.22 2.44 47.71
N PRO A 102 31.20 2.63 46.80
CA PRO A 102 31.97 3.88 46.89
C PRO A 102 32.45 4.48 45.56
N ALA A 103 33.09 5.64 45.71
CA ALA A 103 33.41 6.69 44.75
C ALA A 103 34.65 6.46 43.85
N SER A 104 34.76 7.32 42.83
CA SER A 104 35.92 7.57 41.95
C SER A 104 37.23 7.88 42.70
N PRO A 105 38.39 7.82 42.01
CA PRO A 105 39.01 9.08 41.60
C PRO A 105 39.66 9.12 40.19
N ARG A 106 40.06 10.34 39.86
CA ARG A 106 40.59 10.98 38.63
C ARG A 106 41.94 10.45 38.11
N ALA A 107 42.09 10.54 36.79
CA ALA A 107 43.20 11.07 35.97
C ALA A 107 44.66 10.60 36.17
N GLN A 108 45.34 10.24 35.07
CA GLN A 108 46.46 11.02 34.50
C GLN A 108 47.03 10.43 33.18
N THR A 109 47.49 11.37 32.36
CA THR A 109 48.22 11.37 31.08
C THR A 109 49.62 10.73 31.10
N SER A 110 50.06 10.19 29.95
CA SER A 110 51.40 10.34 29.34
C SER A 110 51.55 9.32 28.18
N SER A 111 51.52 9.74 26.91
CA SER A 111 52.68 10.07 26.05
C SER A 111 53.81 9.04 26.08
N ASN A 112 54.01 8.33 24.97
CA ASN A 112 55.35 8.02 24.44
C ASN A 112 55.28 7.82 22.92
N ALA A 113 56.11 8.59 22.23
CA ALA A 113 56.37 8.53 20.81
C ALA A 113 57.86 8.23 20.61
N ALA A 114 58.18 7.32 19.69
CA ALA A 114 59.37 7.27 18.81
C ALA A 114 59.52 5.84 18.26
N THR A 115 60.13 5.51 17.12
CA THR A 115 60.45 6.10 15.81
C THR A 115 61.31 5.04 15.08
N ALA A 116 61.23 5.00 13.74
CA ALA A 116 62.16 4.38 12.77
C ALA A 116 62.06 2.84 12.59
N ALA A 117 62.29 2.25 11.41
CA ALA A 117 62.41 2.67 10.02
C ALA A 117 62.45 1.37 9.17
N GLY A 118 61.99 1.36 7.92
CA GLY A 118 62.19 0.22 7.03
C GLY A 118 61.54 0.42 5.65
N ARG A 119 62.37 0.57 4.62
CA ARG A 119 62.01 0.96 3.25
C ARG A 119 61.61 -0.22 2.35
N SER A 120 60.63 0.05 1.48
CA SER A 120 60.59 -0.22 0.02
C SER A 120 60.77 -1.64 -0.52
N SER A 121 59.71 -2.19 -1.13
CA SER A 121 59.68 -2.48 -2.59
C SER A 121 58.31 -3.03 -3.03
N ALA A 122 57.84 -2.53 -4.17
CA ALA A 122 56.77 -3.08 -5.03
C ALA A 122 57.42 -3.36 -6.41
N PRO A 123 56.80 -4.04 -7.42
CA PRO A 123 55.35 -4.21 -7.61
C PRO A 123 54.80 -5.52 -8.25
N ALA A 124 53.47 -5.67 -8.14
CA ALA A 124 52.47 -6.25 -9.09
C ALA A 124 52.48 -7.76 -9.43
N PRO A 125 51.40 -8.33 -10.01
CA PRO A 125 49.95 -8.09 -9.81
C PRO A 125 49.17 -9.42 -9.69
N VAL A 126 48.15 -9.52 -8.84
CA VAL A 126 47.10 -10.53 -9.06
C VAL A 126 45.81 -10.15 -8.37
N ALA A 127 44.75 -10.24 -9.16
CA ALA A 127 43.35 -10.29 -8.75
C ALA A 127 42.86 -9.06 -7.97
N ALA A 128 42.55 -8.01 -8.72
CA ALA A 128 41.38 -7.21 -8.39
C ALA A 128 40.18 -8.17 -8.33
N SER A 129 39.82 -8.56 -7.12
CA SER A 129 38.51 -9.11 -6.83
C SER A 129 37.52 -7.98 -7.11
N GLU A 130 36.87 -8.03 -8.26
CA GLU A 130 35.66 -7.27 -8.54
C GLU A 130 34.58 -7.75 -7.57
N SER A 131 34.62 -7.23 -6.36
CA SER A 131 33.44 -7.10 -5.51
C SER A 131 32.54 -6.11 -6.24
N ALA A 132 31.66 -6.63 -7.10
CA ALA A 132 30.54 -5.88 -7.64
C ALA A 132 29.63 -5.50 -6.46
N GLU A 133 29.97 -4.43 -5.78
CA GLU A 133 29.05 -3.70 -4.90
C GLU A 133 27.97 -3.14 -5.82
N SER A 134 26.84 -3.82 -5.86
CA SER A 134 25.67 -3.40 -6.63
C SER A 134 25.21 -2.05 -6.10
N GLU A 135 25.55 -0.97 -6.82
CA GLU A 135 25.01 0.36 -6.59
C GLU A 135 23.49 0.29 -6.36
N PRO A 136 22.94 0.98 -5.34
CA PRO A 136 21.51 0.92 -5.05
C PRO A 136 20.75 1.47 -6.25
N VAL A 137 20.06 0.59 -6.97
CA VAL A 137 19.17 0.97 -8.06
C VAL A 137 18.02 1.78 -7.46
N PHE A 138 18.06 3.10 -7.61
CA PHE A 138 16.93 3.96 -7.25
C PHE A 138 15.78 3.71 -8.23
N HIS A 139 14.81 2.90 -7.81
CA HIS A 139 13.74 2.39 -8.67
C HIS A 139 12.73 3.43 -9.20
N LEU A 140 12.83 4.72 -8.86
CA LEU A 140 11.85 5.73 -9.29
C LEU A 140 11.77 5.92 -10.82
N ALA A 141 12.81 5.54 -11.55
CA ALA A 141 12.91 5.70 -13.00
C ALA A 141 12.63 4.42 -13.82
N THR A 142 12.55 3.25 -13.18
CA THR A 142 12.37 1.96 -13.86
C THR A 142 11.51 1.00 -13.05
N ALA A 143 10.98 -0.06 -13.67
CA ALA A 143 10.21 -1.04 -12.93
C ALA A 143 11.09 -1.75 -11.88
N GLN A 144 10.53 -1.98 -10.69
CA GLN A 144 11.22 -2.73 -9.64
C GLN A 144 11.47 -4.17 -10.11
N VAL A 145 12.69 -4.66 -9.93
CA VAL A 145 13.10 -6.01 -10.37
C VAL A 145 13.13 -6.94 -9.16
N GLN A 146 12.37 -8.03 -9.21
CA GLN A 146 12.38 -9.16 -8.25
C GLN A 146 12.30 -8.76 -6.76
N LEU A 147 11.09 -8.43 -6.29
CA LEU A 147 10.84 -8.22 -4.87
C LEU A 147 10.63 -9.53 -4.11
N PRO A 148 11.00 -9.60 -2.82
CA PRO A 148 10.62 -10.71 -1.95
C PRO A 148 9.11 -10.91 -1.94
N ARG A 149 8.69 -12.16 -1.76
CA ARG A 149 7.27 -12.53 -1.74
C ARG A 149 6.88 -13.14 -0.42
N VAL A 150 5.65 -12.88 0.01
CA VAL A 150 5.05 -13.46 1.21
C VAL A 150 3.72 -14.12 0.89
N LYS A 151 3.43 -15.24 1.55
CA LYS A 151 2.11 -15.87 1.51
C LYS A 151 1.17 -15.14 2.46
N LEU A 152 0.01 -14.74 1.96
CA LEU A 152 -1.04 -14.11 2.74
C LEU A 152 -2.33 -14.92 2.62
N TRP A 153 -3.18 -14.82 3.62
CA TRP A 153 -4.55 -15.31 3.59
C TRP A 153 -5.50 -14.13 3.72
N ILE A 154 -6.32 -13.91 2.70
CA ILE A 154 -7.44 -12.96 2.74
C ILE A 154 -8.71 -13.76 2.98
N GLY A 155 -9.25 -13.70 4.19
CA GLY A 155 -10.26 -14.66 4.64
C GLY A 155 -9.72 -16.09 4.54
N SER A 156 -10.33 -16.92 3.68
CA SER A 156 -9.92 -18.32 3.47
C SER A 156 -9.02 -18.55 2.24
N ARG A 157 -8.73 -17.50 1.45
CA ARG A 157 -7.95 -17.62 0.20
C ARG A 157 -6.47 -17.34 0.45
N GLU A 158 -5.62 -18.28 0.06
CA GLU A 158 -4.16 -18.06 -0.02
C GLU A 158 -3.81 -17.24 -1.26
N ILE A 159 -2.92 -16.27 -1.09
CA ILE A 159 -2.33 -15.46 -2.16
C ILE A 159 -0.83 -15.32 -1.93
N VAL A 160 -0.10 -14.95 -2.98
CA VAL A 160 1.31 -14.59 -2.89
C VAL A 160 1.45 -13.12 -3.27
N SER A 161 2.07 -12.33 -2.40
CA SER A 161 2.21 -10.89 -2.58
C SER A 161 3.67 -10.48 -2.61
N GLU A 162 4.04 -9.57 -3.52
CA GLU A 162 5.35 -8.92 -3.52
C GLU A 162 5.43 -7.90 -2.38
N VAL A 163 6.57 -7.82 -1.70
CA VAL A 163 6.73 -7.01 -0.49
C VAL A 163 7.55 -5.75 -0.77
N CYS A 164 6.90 -4.61 -0.56
CA CYS A 164 7.52 -3.29 -0.51
C CYS A 164 7.66 -2.85 0.94
N HIS A 165 8.89 -2.75 1.44
CA HIS A 165 9.13 -2.25 2.79
C HIS A 165 10.11 -1.08 2.80
N THR A 166 11.12 -1.04 1.93
CA THR A 166 12.07 0.08 1.93
C THR A 166 11.48 1.34 1.33
N VAL A 167 12.00 2.51 1.70
CA VAL A 167 11.54 3.80 1.17
C VAL A 167 11.55 3.84 -0.38
N PRO A 168 12.62 3.39 -1.08
CA PRO A 168 12.60 3.32 -2.54
C PRO A 168 11.55 2.36 -3.09
N GLN A 169 11.31 1.23 -2.42
CA GLN A 169 10.33 0.24 -2.87
C GLN A 169 8.91 0.76 -2.76
N ILE A 170 8.58 1.37 -1.62
CA ILE A 170 7.28 2.00 -1.37
C ILE A 170 7.05 3.16 -2.32
N ALA A 171 8.06 4.02 -2.52
CA ALA A 171 7.94 5.17 -3.40
C ALA A 171 7.77 4.79 -4.88
N THR A 172 8.29 3.62 -5.28
CA THR A 172 8.18 3.14 -6.67
C THR A 172 6.91 2.31 -6.89
N GLY A 173 6.56 1.41 -5.98
CA GLY A 173 5.38 0.53 -6.14
C GLY A 173 5.33 -0.16 -7.51
N LEU A 174 4.20 -0.04 -8.19
CA LEU A 174 3.96 -0.61 -9.54
C LEU A 174 4.44 0.28 -10.71
N MET A 175 5.15 1.39 -10.45
CA MET A 175 5.62 2.29 -11.52
C MET A 175 6.36 1.54 -12.63
N HIS A 176 6.12 1.99 -13.86
CA HIS A 176 6.78 1.52 -15.10
C HIS A 176 6.49 0.06 -15.48
N ARG A 177 5.66 -0.67 -14.72
CA ARG A 177 5.14 -1.96 -15.15
C ARG A 177 4.13 -1.78 -16.28
N THR A 178 4.02 -2.77 -17.16
CA THR A 178 3.01 -2.78 -18.23
C THR A 178 1.64 -3.25 -17.76
N GLY A 179 1.57 -3.88 -16.59
CA GLY A 179 0.35 -4.44 -16.00
C GLY A 179 0.62 -5.09 -14.64
N ILE A 180 -0.46 -5.62 -14.05
CA ILE A 180 -0.45 -6.52 -12.91
C ILE A 180 -1.36 -7.71 -13.25
N GLY A 181 -0.89 -8.92 -12.98
CA GLY A 181 -1.66 -10.14 -13.21
C GLY A 181 -2.93 -10.19 -12.34
N PRO A 182 -3.95 -10.98 -12.73
CA PRO A 182 -5.25 -10.99 -12.04
C PRO A 182 -5.19 -11.46 -10.59
N GLU A 183 -4.21 -12.29 -10.23
CA GLU A 183 -3.96 -12.79 -8.87
C GLU A 183 -2.69 -12.19 -8.25
N GLU A 184 -2.00 -11.30 -8.97
CA GLU A 184 -0.80 -10.64 -8.47
C GLU A 184 -1.18 -9.49 -7.54
N THR A 185 -0.44 -9.36 -6.45
CA THR A 185 -0.64 -8.29 -5.48
C THR A 185 0.70 -7.77 -4.97
N MET A 186 0.69 -6.55 -4.44
CA MET A 186 1.86 -5.91 -3.82
C MET A 186 1.48 -5.37 -2.45
N LEU A 187 2.16 -5.88 -1.41
CA LEU A 187 1.98 -5.50 -0.02
C LEU A 187 3.02 -4.45 0.38
N PHE A 188 2.54 -3.31 0.86
CA PHE A 188 3.34 -2.25 1.42
C PHE A 188 3.31 -2.34 2.95
N ILE A 189 4.49 -2.34 3.57
CA ILE A 189 4.65 -2.47 5.02
C ILE A 189 5.24 -1.19 5.58
N PHE A 190 4.58 -0.60 6.58
CA PHE A 190 5.03 0.62 7.23
C PHE A 190 5.40 0.41 8.69
N ALA A 191 6.38 1.16 9.18
CA ALA A 191 6.89 1.08 10.57
C ALA A 191 5.81 1.26 11.66
N GLY A 192 4.73 1.97 11.36
CA GLY A 192 3.63 2.15 12.29
C GLY A 192 2.34 2.70 11.66
N PRO A 193 1.24 2.67 12.41
CA PRO A 193 -0.07 3.11 11.94
C PRO A 193 -0.11 4.64 11.75
N ARG A 194 -0.40 5.08 10.53
CA ARG A 194 -0.61 6.50 10.17
C ARG A 194 -1.61 6.58 9.01
N GLU A 195 -2.05 7.79 8.69
CA GLU A 195 -2.71 8.04 7.40
C GLU A 195 -1.72 7.71 6.26
N ARG A 196 -2.22 7.11 5.17
CA ARG A 196 -1.43 6.76 3.98
C ARG A 196 -2.10 7.32 2.74
N SER A 197 -1.31 7.83 1.80
CA SER A 197 -1.82 8.38 0.54
C SER A 197 -1.04 7.78 -0.62
N PHE A 198 -1.76 7.19 -1.57
CA PHE A 198 -1.21 6.55 -2.76
C PHE A 198 -1.65 7.28 -4.02
N TYR A 199 -0.80 7.25 -5.04
CA TYR A 199 -0.99 7.88 -6.35
C TYR A 199 -0.46 6.95 -7.45
N MET A 200 -0.80 7.24 -8.70
CA MET A 200 -0.60 6.35 -9.85
C MET A 200 0.31 6.95 -10.93
N LYS A 201 1.21 7.86 -10.55
CA LYS A 201 2.18 8.44 -11.49
C LYS A 201 3.00 7.31 -12.11
N ASN A 202 3.12 7.28 -13.43
CA ASN A 202 3.83 6.25 -14.19
C ASN A 202 3.27 4.82 -14.03
N VAL A 203 2.01 4.65 -13.62
CA VAL A 203 1.31 3.36 -13.62
C VAL A 203 0.23 3.40 -14.72
N PRO A 204 0.41 2.71 -15.87
CA PRO A 204 -0.44 2.88 -17.04
C PRO A 204 -1.75 2.07 -17.00
N PHE A 205 -2.13 1.53 -15.84
CA PHE A 205 -3.33 0.72 -15.64
C PHE A 205 -4.01 1.06 -14.31
N ASP A 206 -5.31 0.80 -14.22
CA ASP A 206 -6.09 0.95 -12.98
C ASP A 206 -5.74 -0.15 -11.98
N ILE A 207 -5.80 0.14 -10.68
CA ILE A 207 -5.63 -0.85 -9.59
C ILE A 207 -6.65 -0.64 -8.48
N ASP A 208 -6.95 -1.70 -7.74
CA ASP A 208 -7.61 -1.58 -6.44
C ASP A 208 -6.56 -1.52 -5.32
N VAL A 209 -6.85 -0.72 -4.30
CA VAL A 209 -6.00 -0.55 -3.12
C VAL A 209 -6.83 -0.79 -1.87
N ALA A 210 -6.38 -1.70 -1.01
CA ALA A 210 -6.91 -1.88 0.33
C ALA A 210 -6.00 -1.22 1.37
N TYR A 211 -6.56 -0.30 2.15
CA TYR A 211 -5.92 0.27 3.34
C TYR A 211 -6.21 -0.60 4.55
N ILE A 212 -5.16 -1.08 5.22
CA ILE A 212 -5.25 -2.15 6.22
C ILE A 212 -4.62 -1.67 7.53
N ASP A 213 -5.31 -1.92 8.65
CA ASP A 213 -4.80 -1.59 9.98
C ASP A 213 -3.73 -2.56 10.47
N ARG A 214 -3.19 -2.32 11.68
CA ARG A 214 -2.14 -3.14 12.28
C ARG A 214 -2.57 -4.60 12.48
N GLU A 215 -3.84 -4.82 12.76
CA GLU A 215 -4.42 -6.14 13.01
C GLU A 215 -4.63 -6.93 11.71
N GLY A 216 -4.45 -6.29 10.54
CA GLY A 216 -4.64 -6.90 9.23
C GLY A 216 -6.07 -6.77 8.71
N VAL A 217 -6.89 -5.90 9.30
CA VAL A 217 -8.28 -5.71 8.91
C VAL A 217 -8.38 -4.63 7.84
N ILE A 218 -9.04 -4.94 6.73
CA ILE A 218 -9.32 -3.98 5.66
C ILE A 218 -10.23 -2.87 6.20
N GLN A 219 -9.73 -1.64 6.25
CA GLN A 219 -10.46 -0.46 6.70
C GLN A 219 -11.16 0.23 5.54
N GLU A 220 -10.52 0.27 4.37
CA GLU A 220 -10.99 0.99 3.19
C GLU A 220 -10.52 0.27 1.93
N ILE A 221 -11.33 0.33 0.86
CA ILE A 221 -10.97 -0.12 -0.48
C ILE A 221 -11.26 1.02 -1.44
N VAL A 222 -10.26 1.38 -2.25
CA VAL A 222 -10.38 2.44 -3.26
C VAL A 222 -9.86 1.95 -4.61
N ARG A 223 -10.41 2.49 -5.70
CA ARG A 223 -9.87 2.35 -7.05
C ARG A 223 -8.96 3.53 -7.33
N LEU A 224 -7.73 3.27 -7.75
CA LEU A 224 -6.84 4.30 -8.26
C LEU A 224 -6.78 4.23 -9.80
N LYS A 225 -6.70 5.40 -10.43
CA LYS A 225 -6.78 5.55 -11.89
C LYS A 225 -5.41 5.65 -12.53
N ALA A 226 -5.26 4.99 -13.68
CA ALA A 226 -4.01 4.99 -14.44
C ALA A 226 -3.45 6.41 -14.63
N ASN A 227 -2.15 6.58 -14.37
CA ASN A 227 -1.40 7.83 -14.52
C ASN A 227 -1.92 9.04 -13.71
N ASP A 228 -2.81 8.84 -12.74
CA ASP A 228 -3.27 9.92 -11.87
C ASP A 228 -2.25 10.19 -10.75
N ALA A 229 -1.58 11.34 -10.82
CA ALA A 229 -0.60 11.75 -9.82
C ALA A 229 -1.22 12.37 -8.56
N GLN A 230 -2.55 12.52 -8.50
CA GLN A 230 -3.23 12.99 -7.30
C GLN A 230 -3.23 11.88 -6.23
N GLY A 231 -2.68 12.20 -5.06
CA GLY A 231 -2.72 11.30 -3.91
C GLY A 231 -4.14 11.11 -3.38
N VAL A 232 -4.53 9.87 -3.13
CA VAL A 232 -5.78 9.49 -2.49
C VAL A 232 -5.49 9.07 -1.05
N PRO A 233 -5.67 9.96 -0.05
CA PRO A 233 -5.40 9.61 1.35
C PRO A 233 -6.46 8.63 1.89
N SER A 234 -6.03 7.75 2.79
CA SER A 234 -6.92 6.96 3.64
C SER A 234 -7.70 7.90 4.57
N LYS A 235 -8.96 7.57 4.86
CA LYS A 235 -9.74 8.28 5.88
C LYS A 235 -9.30 7.90 7.29
N SER A 236 -8.82 6.67 7.47
CA SER A 236 -8.30 6.17 8.74
C SER A 236 -6.84 6.60 8.93
N SER A 237 -6.50 6.98 10.17
CA SER A 237 -5.12 7.21 10.59
C SER A 237 -4.44 5.97 11.17
N ARG A 238 -5.10 4.81 11.14
CA ARG A 238 -4.61 3.55 11.73
C ARG A 238 -3.95 2.61 10.72
N ILE A 239 -3.60 3.10 9.53
CA ILE A 239 -3.13 2.25 8.44
C ILE A 239 -1.64 1.90 8.62
N GLN A 240 -1.36 0.60 8.69
CA GLN A 240 -0.01 0.07 8.78
C GLN A 240 0.39 -0.76 7.55
N PHE A 241 -0.59 -1.29 6.81
CA PHE A 241 -0.34 -2.02 5.57
C PHE A 241 -1.22 -1.49 4.45
N VAL A 242 -0.75 -1.63 3.22
CA VAL A 242 -1.53 -1.35 2.01
C VAL A 242 -1.34 -2.50 1.04
N LEU A 243 -2.42 -2.99 0.44
CA LEU A 243 -2.36 -4.04 -0.58
C LEU A 243 -2.88 -3.48 -1.91
N GLU A 244 -1.98 -3.39 -2.89
CA GLU A 244 -2.33 -3.11 -4.29
C GLU A 244 -2.65 -4.42 -5.02
N ALA A 245 -3.71 -4.40 -5.83
CA ALA A 245 -4.16 -5.56 -6.60
C ALA A 245 -4.75 -5.13 -7.95
N ALA A 246 -4.95 -6.09 -8.85
CA ALA A 246 -5.64 -5.89 -10.12
C ALA A 246 -6.99 -5.16 -9.92
N PRO A 247 -7.46 -4.39 -10.92
CA PRO A 247 -8.72 -3.67 -10.80
C PRO A 247 -9.86 -4.66 -10.55
N GLU A 248 -10.78 -4.31 -9.66
CA GLU A 248 -11.94 -5.09 -9.21
C GLU A 248 -11.60 -6.37 -8.41
N TYR A 249 -10.35 -6.56 -8.02
CA TYR A 249 -9.90 -7.76 -7.31
C TYR A 249 -10.74 -8.04 -6.06
N PHE A 250 -10.89 -7.06 -5.17
CA PHE A 250 -11.63 -7.28 -3.92
C PHE A 250 -13.12 -7.55 -4.15
N ALA A 251 -13.72 -6.85 -5.12
CA ALA A 251 -15.13 -7.05 -5.48
C ALA A 251 -15.38 -8.45 -6.06
N ARG A 252 -14.53 -8.92 -6.99
CA ARG A 252 -14.65 -10.26 -7.61
C ARG A 252 -14.51 -11.39 -6.59
N HIS A 253 -13.71 -11.20 -5.55
CA HIS A 253 -13.51 -12.19 -4.49
C HIS A 253 -14.40 -12.00 -3.26
N ALA A 254 -15.33 -11.02 -3.30
CA ALA A 254 -16.20 -10.67 -2.18
C ALA A 254 -15.43 -10.31 -0.88
N PHE A 255 -14.24 -9.73 -1.03
CA PHE A 255 -13.49 -9.15 0.08
C PHE A 255 -13.95 -7.71 0.31
N GLY A 256 -14.45 -7.46 1.51
CA GLY A 256 -14.96 -6.15 1.92
C GLY A 256 -14.27 -5.60 3.16
N LEU A 257 -14.77 -4.47 3.65
CA LEU A 257 -14.34 -3.90 4.92
C LEU A 257 -14.54 -4.91 6.05
N GLY A 258 -13.60 -4.97 6.98
CA GLY A 258 -13.61 -5.96 8.07
C GLY A 258 -13.01 -7.31 7.70
N THR A 259 -12.67 -7.56 6.43
CA THR A 259 -11.98 -8.80 6.04
C THR A 259 -10.58 -8.81 6.65
N LEU A 260 -10.21 -9.94 7.26
CA LEU A 260 -8.89 -10.15 7.84
C LEU A 260 -7.91 -10.63 6.76
N ILE A 261 -6.72 -10.02 6.75
CA ILE A 261 -5.53 -10.47 6.04
C ILE A 261 -4.53 -10.95 7.08
N SER A 262 -3.94 -12.12 6.85
CA SER A 262 -3.03 -12.77 7.81
C SER A 262 -1.92 -13.54 7.10
N THR A 263 -0.90 -13.97 7.84
CA THR A 263 0.18 -14.87 7.40
C THR A 263 0.09 -16.17 8.16
N GLU A 264 -0.03 -17.33 7.51
CA GLU A 264 0.00 -18.68 8.13
C GLU A 264 -0.76 -18.79 9.48
N ARG A 265 -1.92 -18.11 9.58
CA ARG A 265 -2.81 -18.03 10.77
C ARG A 265 -2.34 -17.15 11.93
N VAL A 266 -1.38 -16.27 11.68
CA VAL A 266 -0.83 -15.28 12.62
C VAL A 266 -1.14 -13.87 12.10
N ALA A 267 -1.32 -12.91 13.01
CA ALA A 267 -1.57 -11.52 12.67
C ALA A 267 -0.41 -10.92 11.85
N LEU A 268 -0.71 -10.05 10.87
CA LEU A 268 0.31 -9.46 10.00
C LEU A 268 1.40 -8.72 10.79
N ALA A 269 1.02 -7.94 11.81
CA ALA A 269 1.98 -7.19 12.60
C ALA A 269 2.95 -8.06 13.41
N GLU A 270 2.60 -9.31 13.70
CA GLU A 270 3.49 -10.22 14.42
C GLU A 270 4.59 -10.75 13.49
N VAL A 271 4.23 -11.13 12.26
CA VAL A 271 5.18 -11.70 11.29
C VAL A 271 5.95 -10.61 10.54
N LEU A 272 5.27 -9.53 10.14
CA LEU A 272 5.82 -8.46 9.31
C LEU A 272 6.28 -7.24 10.11
N GLY A 273 5.95 -7.18 11.40
CA GLY A 273 6.40 -6.11 12.30
C GLY A 273 7.92 -5.92 12.33
N PRO A 274 8.74 -7.00 12.41
CA PRO A 274 10.19 -6.87 12.36
C PRO A 274 10.70 -6.24 11.05
N ILE A 275 10.10 -6.60 9.91
CA ILE A 275 10.43 -6.01 8.60
C ILE A 275 10.09 -4.52 8.58
N ALA A 276 8.99 -4.13 9.23
CA ALA A 276 8.56 -2.75 9.32
C ALA A 276 9.54 -1.83 10.09
N GLN A 277 10.30 -2.38 11.04
CA GLN A 277 11.24 -1.63 11.89
C GLN A 277 12.62 -1.41 11.24
N LEU A 278 12.85 -1.97 10.04
CA LEU A 278 14.12 -1.82 9.32
C LEU A 278 14.22 -0.50 8.52
N ASN A 279 13.20 0.36 8.61
CA ASN A 279 13.08 1.59 7.83
C ASN A 279 13.05 2.86 8.68
#